data_AF-A0A7W6C910-F1
#
_entry.id   AF-A0A7W6C910-F1
#
_cell.length_a   1.000
_cell.length_b   1.000
_cell.length_c   1.000
_cell.angle_alpha   90.00
_cell.angle_beta   90.00
_cell.angle_gamma   90.00
#
_symmetry.space_group_name_H-M   'P 1'
#
loop_
_entity.id
_entity.type
_entity.pdbx_description
1 polymer ?
#
loop_
_entity_poly.entity_id
_entity_poly.type
_entity_poly.pdbx_seq_one_letter_code
_entity_poly.pdbx_strand_id
1 'polypeptide(L)'
;MTSQWDKIVDQTRLCQLASLKLNFTGDWRFYKPPHFKIKPPAEESRLVRVEQKIGRPLPKTLRHFFKECSSGIDTHWLLPGHMSDTGGLIDVKYNLVPPKPFSDEKNEPLINSGGVRIDLEEMADLWAARNDWITSFRQSAAEAEDEGTRAHYTVYANMMERGFPITTNGGGDIVAIDMESPGEELFISFHDGSDEPAWLFGQSLLDHLDQQSRLNFLGFEIYILEIFANEQKSKAAFDRFNETYKDRQTVEKEGLAAISGCVIDWTTENGKAWRAWLGLTA
;
A
#
# COMPACT_ATOMS: atom_id res chain seq x y z
N MET A 1 -21.60 19.70 4.58
CA MET A 1 -20.13 19.47 4.60
C MET A 1 -19.88 18.24 3.75
N THR A 2 -18.98 18.30 2.77
CA THR A 2 -18.59 17.16 1.92
C THR A 2 -17.86 16.11 2.75
N SER A 3 -18.26 14.83 2.65
CA SER A 3 -17.61 13.75 3.42
C SER A 3 -16.16 13.53 2.96
N GLN A 4 -15.33 12.86 3.76
CA GLN A 4 -13.96 12.49 3.34
C GLN A 4 -13.98 11.62 2.08
N TRP A 5 -14.93 10.69 2.01
CA TRP A 5 -15.09 9.82 0.84
C TRP A 5 -15.46 10.59 -0.42
N ASP A 6 -16.39 11.54 -0.34
CA ASP A 6 -16.75 12.39 -1.48
C ASP A 6 -15.53 13.15 -2.02
N LYS A 7 -14.65 13.63 -1.14
CA LYS A 7 -13.39 14.27 -1.54
C LYS A 7 -12.46 13.29 -2.27
N ILE A 8 -12.35 12.04 -1.81
CA ILE A 8 -11.56 11.00 -2.48
C ILE A 8 -12.13 10.72 -3.88
N VAL A 9 -13.45 10.62 -4.01
CA VAL A 9 -14.12 10.41 -5.31
C VAL A 9 -13.86 11.56 -6.27
N ASP A 10 -13.97 12.81 -5.80
CA ASP A 10 -13.68 13.99 -6.62
C ASP A 10 -12.20 14.07 -7.01
N GLN A 11 -11.29 13.78 -6.08
CA GLN A 11 -9.85 13.70 -6.38
C GLN A 11 -9.54 12.60 -7.39
N THR A 12 -10.24 11.47 -7.36
CA THR A 12 -10.08 10.38 -8.35
C THR A 12 -10.39 10.87 -9.76
N ARG A 13 -11.45 11.67 -9.92
CA ARG A 13 -11.78 12.28 -11.22
C ARG A 13 -10.69 13.25 -11.68
N LEU A 14 -10.17 14.08 -10.76
CA LEU A 14 -9.07 15.00 -11.07
C LEU A 14 -7.79 14.25 -11.48
N CYS A 15 -7.44 13.18 -10.78
CA CYS A 15 -6.33 12.29 -11.08
C CYS A 15 -6.44 11.68 -12.47
N GLN A 16 -7.63 11.17 -12.81
CA GLN A 16 -7.90 10.63 -14.15
C GLN A 16 -7.74 11.69 -15.24
N LEU A 17 -8.29 12.90 -15.04
CA LEU A 17 -8.17 14.00 -16.00
C LEU A 17 -6.72 14.48 -16.16
N ALA A 18 -5.96 14.60 -15.07
CA ALA A 18 -4.55 14.96 -15.10
C ALA A 18 -3.72 13.91 -15.84
N SER A 19 -3.95 12.62 -15.53
CA SER A 19 -3.28 11.48 -16.19
C SER A 19 -3.55 11.48 -17.69
N LEU A 20 -4.81 11.72 -18.11
CA LEU A 20 -5.17 11.82 -19.53
C LEU A 20 -4.51 13.04 -20.20
N LYS A 21 -4.45 14.19 -19.53
CA LYS A 21 -3.79 15.40 -20.06
C LYS A 21 -2.30 15.21 -20.30
N LEU A 22 -1.64 14.40 -19.46
CA LEU A 22 -0.23 14.05 -19.58
C LEU A 22 0.02 12.81 -20.46
N ASN A 23 -1.02 12.28 -21.12
CA ASN A 23 -0.97 11.08 -21.94
C ASN A 23 -0.44 9.84 -21.20
N PHE A 24 -0.73 9.71 -19.91
CA PHE A 24 -0.44 8.47 -19.18
C PHE A 24 -1.16 7.29 -19.86
N THR A 25 -0.62 6.09 -19.68
CA THR A 25 -1.21 4.86 -20.19
C THR A 25 -1.60 3.95 -19.02
N GLY A 26 -2.28 2.84 -19.30
CA GLY A 26 -2.49 1.74 -18.35
C GLY A 26 -1.77 0.47 -18.77
N ASP A 27 -1.00 0.52 -19.86
CA ASP A 27 -0.26 -0.62 -20.40
C ASP A 27 0.81 -0.12 -21.40
N TRP A 28 2.08 -0.50 -21.21
CA TRP A 28 3.17 -0.15 -22.14
C TRP A 28 3.17 -0.98 -23.45
N ARG A 29 2.47 -2.11 -23.49
CA ARG A 29 2.37 -2.99 -24.67
C ARG A 29 1.24 -2.57 -25.60
N PHE A 30 0.08 -2.26 -25.01
CA PHE A 30 -1.16 -2.08 -25.77
C PHE A 30 -1.69 -0.64 -25.78
N TYR A 31 -0.95 0.32 -25.19
CA TYR A 31 -1.32 1.74 -25.12
C TYR A 31 -2.77 1.95 -24.66
N LYS A 32 -3.16 1.25 -23.60
CA LYS A 32 -4.49 1.45 -23.00
C LYS A 32 -4.51 2.79 -22.25
N PRO A 33 -5.67 3.46 -22.15
CA PRO A 33 -5.80 4.62 -21.28
C PRO A 33 -5.59 4.21 -19.81
N PRO A 34 -5.25 5.16 -18.92
CA PRO A 34 -5.11 4.87 -17.51
C PRO A 34 -6.47 4.48 -16.93
N HIS A 35 -6.45 3.57 -15.95
CA HIS A 35 -7.62 2.99 -15.33
C HIS A 35 -7.90 3.68 -14.00
N PHE A 36 -9.12 4.18 -13.81
CA PHE A 36 -9.58 4.72 -12.53
C PHE A 36 -11.02 4.27 -12.31
N LYS A 37 -11.22 3.28 -11.45
CA LYS A 37 -12.54 2.69 -11.19
C LYS A 37 -12.80 2.63 -9.69
N ILE A 38 -13.95 3.17 -9.31
CA ILE A 38 -14.52 3.04 -7.98
C ILE A 38 -15.85 2.30 -8.13
N LYS A 39 -15.99 1.17 -7.44
CA LYS A 39 -17.23 0.40 -7.39
C LYS A 39 -18.23 1.07 -6.44
N PRO A 40 -19.54 0.90 -6.64
CA PRO A 40 -20.52 1.34 -5.63
C PRO A 40 -20.28 0.59 -4.30
N PRO A 41 -20.79 1.11 -3.18
CA PRO A 41 -20.76 0.39 -1.91
C PRO A 41 -21.40 -1.00 -2.00
N ALA A 42 -20.97 -1.91 -1.13
CA ALA A 42 -21.45 -3.27 -1.09
C ALA A 42 -22.79 -3.35 -0.33
N GLU A 43 -23.72 -4.09 -0.91
CA GLU A 43 -24.93 -4.52 -0.21
C GLU A 43 -24.60 -5.36 1.03
N GLU A 44 -25.43 -5.25 2.07
CA GLU A 44 -25.25 -5.97 3.33
C GLU A 44 -25.13 -7.50 3.13
N SER A 45 -25.90 -8.06 2.19
CA SER A 45 -25.85 -9.49 1.86
C SER A 45 -24.51 -9.92 1.27
N ARG A 46 -23.82 -9.06 0.51
CA ARG A 46 -22.46 -9.34 0.01
C ARG A 46 -21.44 -9.30 1.14
N LEU A 47 -21.54 -8.33 2.06
CA LEU A 47 -20.66 -8.24 3.22
C LEU A 47 -20.78 -9.49 4.09
N VAL A 48 -22.01 -9.89 4.43
CA VAL A 48 -22.27 -11.09 5.22
C VAL A 48 -21.71 -12.34 4.54
N ARG A 49 -21.86 -12.47 3.23
CA ARG A 49 -21.30 -13.60 2.48
C ARG A 49 -19.76 -13.65 2.57
N VAL A 50 -19.10 -12.51 2.46
CA VAL A 50 -17.64 -12.43 2.58
C VAL A 50 -17.18 -12.71 4.02
N GLU A 51 -17.86 -12.17 5.02
CA GLU A 51 -17.59 -12.47 6.44
C GLU A 51 -17.76 -13.96 6.75
N GLN A 52 -18.77 -14.62 6.15
CA GLN A 52 -18.94 -16.07 6.23
C GLN A 52 -17.80 -16.84 5.57
N LYS A 53 -17.35 -16.43 4.37
CA LYS A 53 -16.20 -17.04 3.67
C LYS A 53 -14.91 -16.92 4.49
N ILE A 54 -14.71 -15.76 5.12
CA ILE A 54 -13.56 -15.44 5.97
C ILE A 54 -13.63 -16.16 7.33
N GLY A 55 -14.85 -16.52 7.78
CA GLY A 55 -15.09 -17.19 9.06
C GLY A 55 -15.11 -16.23 10.26
N ARG A 56 -15.16 -14.91 10.02
CA ARG A 56 -15.24 -13.86 11.06
C ARG A 56 -15.77 -12.54 10.47
N PRO A 57 -16.26 -11.63 11.33
CA PRO A 57 -16.58 -10.26 10.91
C PRO A 57 -15.36 -9.51 10.39
N LEU A 58 -15.58 -8.59 9.45
CA LEU A 58 -14.55 -7.66 8.99
C LEU A 58 -14.17 -6.66 10.12
N PRO A 59 -12.94 -6.13 10.13
CA PRO A 59 -12.58 -4.97 10.95
C PRO A 59 -13.60 -3.84 10.79
N LYS A 60 -13.87 -3.08 11.86
CA LYS A 60 -15.02 -2.17 11.89
C LYS A 60 -14.90 -1.07 10.85
N THR A 61 -13.72 -0.47 10.72
CA THR A 61 -13.45 0.60 9.75
C THR A 61 -13.49 0.05 8.32
N LEU A 62 -12.99 -1.16 8.10
CA LEU A 62 -13.01 -1.82 6.81
C LEU A 62 -14.42 -2.18 6.36
N ARG A 63 -15.24 -2.71 7.27
CA ARG A 63 -16.64 -3.01 7.01
C ARG A 63 -17.42 -1.73 6.67
N HIS A 64 -17.18 -0.67 7.42
CA HIS A 64 -17.78 0.64 7.16
C HIS A 64 -17.37 1.16 5.78
N PHE A 65 -16.09 1.09 5.42
CA PHE A 65 -15.60 1.44 4.09
C PHE A 65 -16.35 0.67 2.99
N PHE A 66 -16.44 -0.66 3.08
CA PHE A 66 -17.12 -1.42 2.04
C PHE A 66 -18.62 -1.15 1.95
N LYS A 67 -19.27 -0.88 3.09
CA LYS A 67 -20.71 -0.64 3.15
C LYS A 67 -21.14 0.75 2.71
N GLU A 68 -20.37 1.77 3.10
CA GLU A 68 -20.79 3.17 2.94
C GLU A 68 -20.00 3.90 1.85
N CYS A 69 -18.80 3.41 1.51
CA CYS A 69 -17.90 4.10 0.57
C CYS A 69 -17.81 3.37 -0.79
N SER A 70 -17.31 2.13 -0.80
CA SER A 70 -17.02 1.41 -2.05
C SER A 70 -16.81 -0.08 -1.83
N SER A 71 -17.37 -0.94 -2.67
CA SER A 71 -17.05 -2.38 -2.68
C SER A 71 -15.68 -2.69 -3.32
N GLY A 72 -14.99 -1.69 -3.87
CA GLY A 72 -13.65 -1.84 -4.41
C GLY A 72 -13.15 -0.63 -5.21
N ILE A 73 -11.85 -0.42 -5.16
CA ILE A 73 -11.09 0.59 -5.90
C ILE A 73 -10.10 -0.14 -6.79
N ASP A 74 -10.02 0.26 -8.06
CA ASP A 74 -9.05 -0.25 -9.01
C ASP A 74 -8.53 0.93 -9.83
N THR A 75 -7.37 1.44 -9.44
CA THR A 75 -6.65 2.48 -10.18
C THR A 75 -5.33 1.92 -10.69
N HIS A 76 -4.98 2.28 -11.92
CA HIS A 76 -3.71 1.90 -12.51
C HIS A 76 -3.32 2.90 -13.60
N TRP A 77 -2.10 3.38 -13.55
CA TRP A 77 -1.52 4.24 -14.57
C TRP A 77 -0.02 3.98 -14.69
N LEU A 78 0.50 4.29 -15.87
CA LEU A 78 1.91 4.23 -16.24
C LEU A 78 2.27 5.54 -16.92
N LEU A 79 3.50 6.02 -16.73
CA LEU A 79 4.04 7.09 -17.56
C LEU A 79 4.10 6.62 -19.02
N PRO A 80 3.84 7.51 -20.00
CA PRO A 80 3.93 7.14 -21.40
C PRO A 80 5.36 6.74 -21.73
N GLY A 81 5.50 5.55 -22.31
CA GLY A 81 6.77 5.02 -22.77
C GLY A 81 6.52 3.93 -23.81
N HIS A 82 7.61 3.42 -24.37
CA HIS A 82 7.57 2.29 -25.29
C HIS A 82 8.58 1.25 -24.84
N MET A 83 8.15 -0.02 -24.82
CA MET A 83 9.06 -1.12 -24.59
C MET A 83 9.97 -1.31 -25.81
N SER A 84 11.25 -1.46 -25.58
CA SER A 84 12.21 -1.96 -26.56
C SER A 84 12.84 -3.25 -26.07
N ASP A 85 12.83 -4.28 -26.90
CA ASP A 85 13.59 -5.50 -26.67
C ASP A 85 15.01 -5.28 -27.18
N THR A 86 15.98 -5.25 -26.26
CA THR A 86 17.41 -5.17 -26.60
C THR A 86 18.11 -6.43 -26.10
N GLY A 87 18.07 -7.48 -26.93
CA GLY A 87 18.78 -8.73 -26.64
C GLY A 87 18.11 -9.59 -25.56
N GLY A 88 16.77 -9.60 -25.50
CA GLY A 88 15.99 -10.37 -24.53
C GLY A 88 15.74 -9.64 -23.21
N LEU A 89 16.32 -8.44 -23.04
CA LEU A 89 15.99 -7.53 -21.95
C LEU A 89 14.92 -6.54 -22.44
N ILE A 90 13.81 -6.48 -21.71
CA ILE A 90 12.76 -5.48 -21.93
C ILE A 90 13.21 -4.20 -21.24
N ASP A 91 13.46 -3.17 -22.03
CA ASP A 91 13.71 -1.80 -21.57
C ASP A 91 12.49 -0.92 -21.89
N VAL A 92 12.24 0.10 -21.08
CA VAL A 92 11.14 1.06 -21.30
C VAL A 92 11.72 2.45 -21.50
N LYS A 93 11.55 2.98 -22.71
CA LYS A 93 11.94 4.35 -23.04
C LYS A 93 10.76 5.29 -22.80
N TYR A 94 10.88 6.12 -21.77
CA TYR A 94 9.83 7.05 -21.36
C TYR A 94 9.79 8.29 -22.25
N ASN A 95 8.59 8.67 -22.66
CA ASN A 95 8.32 9.89 -23.42
C ASN A 95 8.05 11.09 -22.50
N LEU A 96 7.83 10.82 -21.22
CA LEU A 96 7.59 11.81 -20.18
C LEU A 96 8.39 11.42 -18.95
N VAL A 97 9.16 12.37 -18.42
CA VAL A 97 9.98 12.18 -17.24
C VAL A 97 9.57 13.24 -16.21
N PRO A 98 9.23 12.84 -14.97
CA PRO A 98 9.01 13.76 -13.88
C PRO A 98 10.26 14.60 -13.57
N PRO A 99 10.11 15.85 -13.09
CA PRO A 99 11.24 16.63 -12.63
C PRO A 99 11.89 15.98 -11.40
N LYS A 100 13.13 16.38 -11.10
CA LYS A 100 13.77 16.07 -9.81
C LYS A 100 12.86 16.49 -8.64
N PRO A 101 12.79 15.71 -7.54
CA PRO A 101 13.59 14.52 -7.24
C PRO A 101 12.99 13.20 -7.77
N PHE A 102 11.95 13.23 -8.62
CA PHE A 102 11.23 12.04 -9.09
C PHE A 102 11.88 11.37 -10.32
N SER A 103 13.13 11.75 -10.62
CA SER A 103 13.95 11.18 -11.68
C SER A 103 15.41 11.04 -11.24
N ASP A 104 16.09 10.04 -11.77
CA ASP A 104 17.48 9.73 -11.45
C ASP A 104 18.47 10.66 -12.20
N GLU A 105 19.78 10.49 -12.01
CA GLU A 105 20.81 11.31 -12.66
C GLU A 105 20.85 11.17 -14.19
N LYS A 106 20.22 10.13 -14.75
CA LYS A 106 20.10 9.90 -16.19
C LYS A 106 18.79 10.47 -16.77
N ASN A 107 17.97 11.12 -15.94
CA ASN A 107 16.59 11.51 -16.27
C ASN A 107 15.69 10.32 -16.58
N GLU A 108 15.88 9.20 -15.90
CA GLU A 108 14.92 8.10 -15.86
C GLU A 108 13.92 8.33 -14.71
N PRO A 109 12.61 8.06 -14.91
CA PRO A 109 11.62 8.25 -13.86
C PRO A 109 11.86 7.26 -12.71
N LEU A 110 11.96 7.78 -11.49
CA LEU A 110 11.91 6.96 -10.28
C LEU A 110 10.48 6.48 -10.02
N ILE A 111 9.48 7.32 -10.34
CA ILE A 111 8.06 6.96 -10.27
C ILE A 111 7.53 6.85 -11.69
N ASN A 112 7.44 5.63 -12.20
CA ASN A 112 7.03 5.34 -13.58
C ASN A 112 5.61 4.78 -13.70
N SER A 113 4.99 4.44 -12.57
CA SER A 113 3.69 3.82 -12.48
C SER A 113 3.04 4.11 -11.13
N GLY A 114 1.76 3.80 -11.03
CA GLY A 114 1.06 3.77 -9.76
C GLY A 114 -0.27 3.03 -9.87
N GLY A 115 -0.76 2.56 -8.74
CA GLY A 115 -2.07 1.95 -8.68
C GLY A 115 -2.46 1.50 -7.29
N VAL A 116 -3.75 1.61 -6.98
CA VAL A 116 -4.36 1.06 -5.78
C VAL A 116 -5.45 0.11 -6.21
N ARG A 117 -5.33 -1.15 -5.78
CA ARG A 117 -6.34 -2.17 -5.95
C ARG A 117 -6.81 -2.63 -4.59
N ILE A 118 -8.07 -2.43 -4.25
CA ILE A 118 -8.71 -2.96 -3.05
C ILE A 118 -10.05 -3.50 -3.49
N ASP A 119 -10.34 -4.76 -3.22
CA ASP A 119 -11.62 -5.35 -3.59
C ASP A 119 -12.14 -6.26 -2.49
N LEU A 120 -13.44 -6.17 -2.22
CA LEU A 120 -14.10 -6.95 -1.17
C LEU A 120 -13.93 -8.47 -1.35
N GLU A 121 -13.99 -8.98 -2.59
CA GLU A 121 -13.89 -10.42 -2.84
C GLU A 121 -12.42 -10.89 -2.83
N GLU A 122 -11.51 -10.11 -3.44
CA GLU A 122 -10.07 -10.44 -3.48
C GLU A 122 -9.44 -10.43 -2.10
N MET A 123 -9.86 -9.50 -1.24
CA MET A 123 -9.47 -9.46 0.16
C MET A 123 -9.81 -10.77 0.89
N ALA A 124 -10.93 -11.42 0.55
CA ALA A 124 -11.29 -12.71 1.14
C ALA A 124 -10.35 -13.83 0.69
N ASP A 125 -9.84 -13.75 -0.55
CA ASP A 125 -8.83 -14.69 -1.05
C ASP A 125 -7.47 -14.45 -0.36
N LEU A 126 -7.08 -13.18 -0.16
CA LEU A 126 -5.89 -12.83 0.61
C LEU A 126 -5.97 -13.30 2.07
N TRP A 127 -7.15 -13.21 2.70
CA TRP A 127 -7.38 -13.75 4.03
C TRP A 127 -7.11 -15.26 4.10
N ALA A 128 -7.53 -16.02 3.08
CA ALA A 128 -7.24 -17.44 3.01
C ALA A 128 -5.75 -17.72 2.79
N ALA A 129 -5.12 -17.03 1.83
CA ALA A 129 -3.70 -17.16 1.51
C ALA A 129 -2.78 -16.78 2.69
N ARG A 130 -3.24 -15.89 3.58
CA ARG A 130 -2.50 -15.48 4.78
C ARG A 130 -2.03 -16.64 5.66
N ASN A 131 -2.82 -17.70 5.76
CA ASN A 131 -2.44 -18.84 6.59
C ASN A 131 -1.22 -19.58 6.03
N ASP A 132 -1.02 -19.59 4.71
CA ASP A 132 0.14 -20.21 4.07
C ASP A 132 1.41 -19.42 4.42
N TRP A 133 1.37 -18.08 4.42
CA TRP A 133 2.49 -17.25 4.86
C TRP A 133 2.82 -17.44 6.35
N ILE A 134 1.80 -17.43 7.22
CA ILE A 134 2.01 -17.70 8.66
C ILE A 134 2.69 -19.06 8.84
N THR A 135 2.17 -20.09 8.17
CA THR A 135 2.75 -21.45 8.25
C THR A 135 4.19 -21.45 7.76
N SER A 136 4.48 -20.81 6.63
CA SER A 136 5.84 -20.69 6.08
C SER A 136 6.79 -20.02 7.06
N PHE A 137 6.43 -18.86 7.63
CA PHE A 137 7.30 -18.17 8.59
C PHE A 137 7.47 -18.96 9.89
N ARG A 138 6.42 -19.62 10.39
CA ARG A 138 6.54 -20.49 11.57
C ARG A 138 7.45 -21.69 11.30
N GLN A 139 7.40 -22.26 10.10
CA GLN A 139 8.30 -23.33 9.68
C GLN A 139 9.75 -22.83 9.60
N SER A 140 9.99 -21.68 8.96
CA SER A 140 11.32 -21.07 8.90
C SER A 140 11.88 -20.77 10.30
N ALA A 141 11.04 -20.34 11.24
CA ALA A 141 11.43 -20.16 12.64
C ALA A 141 11.79 -21.50 13.32
N ALA A 142 11.01 -22.57 13.08
CA ALA A 142 11.25 -23.88 13.68
C ALA A 142 12.52 -24.56 13.16
N GLU A 143 12.86 -24.32 11.89
CA GLU A 143 14.04 -24.88 11.21
C GLU A 143 15.31 -24.03 11.42
N ALA A 144 15.19 -22.81 11.94
CA ALA A 144 16.31 -21.91 12.18
C ALA A 144 17.33 -22.49 13.18
N GLU A 145 18.61 -22.45 12.81
CA GLU A 145 19.71 -22.98 13.61
C GLU A 145 20.10 -22.05 14.78
N ASP A 146 19.97 -20.72 14.59
CA ASP A 146 20.29 -19.71 15.60
C ASP A 146 19.04 -19.00 16.17
N GLU A 147 19.21 -18.39 17.35
CA GLU A 147 18.12 -17.70 18.07
C GLU A 147 17.64 -16.43 17.35
N GLY A 148 18.54 -15.71 16.68
CA GLY A 148 18.23 -14.48 15.95
C GLY A 148 17.33 -14.76 14.74
N THR A 149 17.71 -15.71 13.88
CA THR A 149 16.90 -16.13 12.72
C THR A 149 15.55 -16.70 13.17
N ARG A 150 15.51 -17.47 14.26
CA ARG A 150 14.25 -17.97 14.84
C ARG A 150 13.35 -16.84 15.29
N ALA A 151 13.92 -15.85 15.99
CA ALA A 151 13.18 -14.68 16.47
C ALA A 151 12.68 -13.82 15.30
N HIS A 152 13.51 -13.63 14.27
CA HIS A 152 13.18 -12.92 13.03
C HIS A 152 11.88 -13.45 12.41
N TYR A 153 11.86 -14.73 12.05
CA TYR A 153 10.68 -15.34 11.44
C TYR A 153 9.49 -15.47 12.40
N THR A 154 9.74 -15.57 13.71
CA THR A 154 8.68 -15.50 14.72
C THR A 154 7.97 -14.14 14.67
N VAL A 155 8.72 -13.05 14.56
CA VAL A 155 8.17 -11.68 14.45
C VAL A 155 7.36 -11.52 13.17
N TYR A 156 7.83 -12.03 12.02
CA TYR A 156 7.06 -12.05 10.77
C TYR A 156 5.72 -12.77 10.91
N ALA A 157 5.74 -13.97 11.48
CA ALA A 157 4.52 -14.74 11.71
C ALA A 157 3.56 -14.01 12.66
N ASN A 158 4.07 -13.38 13.73
CA ASN A 158 3.26 -12.59 14.66
C ASN A 158 2.62 -11.37 13.96
N MET A 159 3.36 -10.66 13.10
CA MET A 159 2.83 -9.53 12.34
C MET A 159 1.75 -9.95 11.36
N MET A 160 1.95 -11.05 10.63
CA MET A 160 0.92 -11.62 9.77
C MET A 160 -0.30 -12.05 10.60
N GLU A 161 -0.10 -12.68 11.76
CA GLU A 161 -1.18 -13.08 12.67
C GLU A 161 -2.04 -11.91 13.16
N ARG A 162 -1.41 -10.77 13.45
CA ARG A 162 -2.07 -9.53 13.86
C ARG A 162 -2.74 -8.77 12.69
N GLY A 163 -2.28 -9.00 11.47
CA GLY A 163 -2.78 -8.33 10.26
C GLY A 163 -4.07 -8.90 9.67
N PHE A 164 -4.95 -8.01 9.23
CA PHE A 164 -6.04 -8.31 8.31
C PHE A 164 -5.69 -7.81 6.90
N PRO A 165 -5.30 -8.69 5.95
CA PRO A 165 -4.85 -8.28 4.63
C PRO A 165 -5.98 -7.61 3.85
N ILE A 166 -5.64 -6.52 3.15
CA ILE A 166 -6.57 -5.76 2.31
C ILE A 166 -6.16 -5.74 0.84
N THR A 167 -4.85 -5.81 0.56
CA THR A 167 -4.29 -5.86 -0.79
C THR A 167 -2.80 -6.26 -0.76
N THR A 168 -2.18 -6.35 -1.93
CA THR A 168 -0.74 -6.52 -2.12
C THR A 168 -0.13 -5.27 -2.75
N ASN A 169 1.18 -5.05 -2.58
CA ASN A 169 1.87 -3.98 -3.30
C ASN A 169 2.24 -4.33 -4.76
N GLY A 170 1.88 -5.52 -5.24
CA GLY A 170 2.25 -6.02 -6.58
C GLY A 170 3.63 -6.71 -6.64
N GLY A 171 4.48 -6.49 -5.63
CA GLY A 171 5.78 -7.15 -5.45
C GLY A 171 5.75 -8.38 -4.55
N GLY A 172 4.61 -8.67 -3.91
CA GLY A 172 4.42 -9.81 -3.00
C GLY A 172 4.15 -9.41 -1.55
N ASP A 173 4.47 -8.17 -1.17
CA ASP A 173 4.19 -7.66 0.16
C ASP A 173 2.71 -7.38 0.35
N ILE A 174 2.28 -7.46 1.61
CA ILE A 174 0.87 -7.42 1.98
C ILE A 174 0.59 -6.15 2.73
N VAL A 175 -0.39 -5.39 2.25
CA VAL A 175 -0.95 -4.28 3.00
C VAL A 175 -2.08 -4.83 3.86
N ALA A 176 -2.03 -4.55 5.16
CA ALA A 176 -2.97 -5.08 6.14
C ALA A 176 -3.40 -4.00 7.14
N ILE A 177 -4.57 -4.22 7.73
CA ILE A 177 -5.03 -3.51 8.93
C ILE A 177 -4.47 -4.22 10.15
N ASP A 178 -3.87 -3.47 11.07
CA ASP A 178 -3.53 -3.97 12.39
C ASP A 178 -4.82 -4.15 13.23
N MET A 179 -5.19 -5.41 13.49
CA MET A 179 -6.40 -5.74 14.25
C MET A 179 -6.30 -5.47 15.75
N GLU A 180 -5.10 -5.27 16.27
CA GLU A 180 -4.87 -4.93 17.68
C GLU A 180 -4.61 -3.42 17.88
N SER A 181 -4.39 -2.66 16.80
CA SER A 181 -4.38 -1.20 16.86
C SER A 181 -5.80 -0.67 17.13
N PRO A 182 -6.03 0.16 18.16
CA PRO A 182 -7.33 0.77 18.41
C PRO A 182 -7.86 1.61 17.24
N GLY A 183 -6.94 2.11 16.41
CA GLY A 183 -7.25 2.92 15.22
C GLY A 183 -7.41 2.10 13.93
N GLU A 184 -7.25 0.77 13.98
CA GLU A 184 -7.21 -0.10 12.80
C GLU A 184 -6.25 0.46 11.72
N GLU A 185 -5.05 0.85 12.17
CA GLU A 185 -4.03 1.46 11.32
C GLU A 185 -3.50 0.46 10.28
N LEU A 186 -3.14 0.99 9.11
CA LEU A 186 -2.51 0.21 8.05
C LEU A 186 -1.02 -0.02 8.33
N PHE A 187 -0.54 -1.15 7.86
CA PHE A 187 0.87 -1.47 7.70
C PHE A 187 1.09 -2.29 6.43
N ILE A 188 2.32 -2.34 5.97
CA ILE A 188 2.77 -3.29 4.95
C ILE A 188 3.70 -4.29 5.60
N SER A 189 3.43 -5.58 5.43
CA SER A 189 4.28 -6.67 5.89
C SER A 189 5.05 -7.21 4.70
N PHE A 190 6.36 -7.36 4.87
CA PHE A 190 7.21 -7.85 3.80
C PHE A 190 7.07 -9.37 3.65
N HIS A 191 7.23 -9.86 2.42
CA HIS A 191 7.03 -11.28 2.11
C HIS A 191 8.33 -12.07 2.00
N ASP A 192 9.47 -11.39 1.86
CA ASP A 192 10.77 -11.96 1.52
C ASP A 192 11.67 -12.24 2.72
N GLY A 193 11.22 -11.90 3.93
CA GLY A 193 12.05 -12.04 5.13
C GLY A 193 13.14 -10.97 5.24
N SER A 194 12.97 -9.80 4.60
CA SER A 194 13.82 -8.61 4.79
C SER A 194 14.14 -8.30 6.26
N ASP A 195 15.21 -7.55 6.50
CA ASP A 195 15.70 -7.22 7.85
C ASP A 195 14.60 -6.62 8.75
N GLU A 196 13.80 -5.70 8.21
CA GLU A 196 12.60 -5.19 8.87
C GLU A 196 11.41 -6.07 8.50
N PRO A 197 10.48 -6.40 9.44
CA PRO A 197 9.36 -7.29 9.16
C PRO A 197 8.11 -6.59 8.57
N ALA A 198 7.99 -5.28 8.80
CA ALA A 198 6.88 -4.48 8.35
C ALA A 198 7.18 -2.98 8.43
N TRP A 199 6.41 -2.18 7.70
CA TRP A 199 6.32 -0.73 7.88
C TRP A 199 4.91 -0.28 8.25
N LEU A 200 4.81 0.62 9.22
CA LEU A 200 3.56 1.19 9.72
C LEU A 200 3.19 2.42 8.91
N PHE A 201 2.01 2.43 8.31
CA PHE A 201 1.51 3.64 7.64
C PHE A 201 0.92 4.64 8.62
N GLY A 202 0.62 4.23 9.86
CA GLY A 202 0.11 5.10 10.93
C GLY A 202 -1.17 5.86 10.56
N GLN A 203 -1.94 5.28 9.63
CA GLN A 203 -3.12 5.87 8.98
C GLN A 203 -4.21 4.80 8.90
N SER A 204 -5.47 5.19 9.09
CA SER A 204 -6.59 4.31 8.71
C SER A 204 -6.66 4.15 7.19
N LEU A 205 -7.44 3.19 6.71
CA LEU A 205 -7.65 3.00 5.26
C LEU A 205 -8.13 4.28 4.57
N LEU A 206 -9.10 4.99 5.14
CA LEU A 206 -9.63 6.22 4.54
C LEU A 206 -8.62 7.37 4.55
N ASP A 207 -7.81 7.47 5.61
CA ASP A 207 -6.76 8.51 5.68
C ASP A 207 -5.68 8.26 4.63
N HIS A 208 -5.25 7.00 4.50
CA HIS A 208 -4.27 6.62 3.49
C HIS A 208 -4.82 6.81 2.07
N LEU A 209 -6.08 6.45 1.81
CA LEU A 209 -6.71 6.70 0.52
C LEU A 209 -6.88 8.20 0.22
N ASP A 210 -7.12 9.05 1.22
CA ASP A 210 -7.10 10.51 1.01
C ASP A 210 -5.70 10.98 0.59
N GLN A 211 -4.63 10.50 1.24
CA GLN A 211 -3.26 10.81 0.83
C GLN A 211 -2.96 10.30 -0.59
N GLN A 212 -3.27 9.04 -0.88
CA GLN A 212 -3.10 8.43 -2.21
C GLN A 212 -3.85 9.20 -3.28
N SER A 213 -5.12 9.56 -3.05
CA SER A 213 -5.93 10.33 -4.00
C SER A 213 -5.34 11.70 -4.31
N ARG A 214 -4.53 12.25 -3.40
CA ARG A 214 -3.84 13.53 -3.60
C ARG A 214 -2.49 13.37 -4.27
N LEU A 215 -1.96 12.16 -4.33
CA LEU A 215 -0.70 11.82 -4.97
C LEU A 215 -0.90 11.06 -6.29
N ASN A 216 -2.13 11.03 -6.83
CA ASN A 216 -2.48 10.30 -8.05
C ASN A 216 -2.47 8.77 -7.89
N PHE A 217 -2.77 8.25 -6.70
CA PHE A 217 -2.80 6.81 -6.39
C PHE A 217 -1.51 6.12 -6.83
N LEU A 218 -0.41 6.46 -6.16
CA LEU A 218 0.90 5.90 -6.46
C LEU A 218 1.00 4.41 -6.08
N GLY A 219 0.14 3.94 -5.19
CA GLY A 219 0.15 2.56 -4.74
C GLY A 219 1.03 2.34 -3.52
N PHE A 220 1.50 1.10 -3.36
CA PHE A 220 2.14 0.63 -2.13
C PHE A 220 3.58 0.16 -2.35
N GLU A 221 4.19 0.53 -3.47
CA GLU A 221 5.60 0.22 -3.72
C GLU A 221 6.48 0.99 -2.71
N ILE A 222 7.36 0.25 -2.05
CA ILE A 222 8.14 0.70 -0.88
C ILE A 222 8.90 2.00 -1.16
N TYR A 223 9.69 2.03 -2.24
CA TYR A 223 10.50 3.19 -2.61
C TYR A 223 9.65 4.43 -2.94
N ILE A 224 8.43 4.24 -3.47
CA ILE A 224 7.49 5.33 -3.72
C ILE A 224 7.02 5.90 -2.38
N LEU A 225 6.65 5.04 -1.44
CA LEU A 225 6.19 5.47 -0.12
C LEU A 225 7.26 6.30 0.60
N GLU A 226 8.54 5.90 0.52
CA GLU A 226 9.67 6.64 1.09
C GLU A 226 9.80 8.07 0.53
N ILE A 227 9.61 8.25 -0.78
CA ILE A 227 9.68 9.57 -1.42
C ILE A 227 8.66 10.54 -0.81
N PHE A 228 7.49 10.05 -0.39
CA PHE A 228 6.40 10.88 0.16
C PHE A 228 6.23 10.75 1.67
N ALA A 229 7.12 10.04 2.35
CA ALA A 229 7.05 9.83 3.79
C ALA A 229 7.25 11.15 4.55
N ASN A 230 6.45 11.34 5.59
CA ASN A 230 6.61 12.42 6.56
C ASN A 230 7.29 11.88 7.81
N GLU A 231 8.57 12.24 8.00
CA GLU A 231 9.40 11.75 9.11
C GLU A 231 8.74 11.92 10.48
N GLN A 232 8.15 13.10 10.75
CA GLN A 232 7.52 13.37 12.04
C GLN A 232 6.30 12.48 12.28
N LYS A 233 5.45 12.30 11.26
CA LYS A 233 4.27 11.43 11.35
C LYS A 233 4.68 9.97 11.44
N SER A 234 5.67 9.54 10.66
CA SER A 234 6.27 8.21 10.71
C SER A 234 6.79 7.88 12.10
N LYS A 235 7.54 8.80 12.71
CA LYS A 235 8.01 8.63 14.09
C LYS A 235 6.84 8.51 15.06
N ALA A 236 5.82 9.35 14.95
CA ALA A 236 4.66 9.27 15.83
C ALA A 236 3.89 7.95 15.67
N ALA A 237 3.81 7.39 14.46
CA ALA A 237 3.21 6.09 14.21
C ALA A 237 4.02 4.96 14.86
N PHE A 238 5.34 5.00 14.72
CA PHE A 238 6.25 4.08 15.39
C PHE A 238 6.12 4.14 16.92
N ASP A 239 6.11 5.34 17.50
CA ASP A 239 5.99 5.52 18.94
C ASP A 239 4.67 4.91 19.47
N ARG A 240 3.53 5.15 18.80
CA ARG A 240 2.23 4.54 19.14
C ARG A 240 2.25 3.02 19.02
N PHE A 241 2.84 2.48 17.96
CA PHE A 241 2.94 1.05 17.79
C PHE A 241 3.74 0.41 18.91
N ASN A 242 4.90 0.98 19.28
CA ASN A 242 5.74 0.48 20.36
C ASN A 242 5.04 0.45 21.72
N GLU A 243 4.17 1.42 22.01
CA GLU A 243 3.36 1.39 23.24
C GLU A 243 2.42 0.18 23.31
N THR A 244 2.05 -0.38 22.15
CA THR A 244 1.10 -1.51 22.05
C THR A 244 1.75 -2.85 21.66
N TYR A 245 2.98 -2.84 21.14
CA TYR A 245 3.60 -4.01 20.56
C TYR A 245 4.37 -4.84 21.60
N LYS A 246 3.84 -6.04 21.87
CA LYS A 246 4.31 -6.90 22.96
C LYS A 246 5.66 -7.57 22.67
N ASP A 247 6.05 -7.73 21.41
CA ASP A 247 7.31 -8.38 21.03
C ASP A 247 8.50 -7.40 20.91
N ARG A 248 8.33 -6.14 21.33
CA ARG A 248 9.42 -5.16 21.32
C ARG A 248 10.65 -5.64 22.09
N GLN A 249 10.43 -6.29 23.23
CA GLN A 249 11.51 -6.85 24.05
C GLN A 249 12.30 -7.91 23.28
N THR A 250 11.63 -8.73 22.48
CA THR A 250 12.28 -9.74 21.62
C THR A 250 13.11 -9.06 20.53
N VAL A 251 12.55 -8.06 19.84
CA VAL A 251 13.26 -7.28 18.82
C VAL A 251 14.53 -6.64 19.40
N GLU A 252 14.44 -6.03 20.58
CA GLU A 252 15.58 -5.40 21.25
C GLU A 252 16.62 -6.41 21.75
N LYS A 253 16.16 -7.52 22.35
CA LYS A 253 17.04 -8.58 22.88
C LYS A 253 17.87 -9.22 21.77
N GLU A 254 17.26 -9.49 20.63
CA GLU A 254 17.87 -10.22 19.51
C GLU A 254 18.55 -9.28 18.49
N GLY A 255 18.50 -7.96 18.70
CA GLY A 255 19.11 -6.99 17.79
C GLY A 255 18.48 -6.96 16.40
N LEU A 256 17.20 -7.34 16.28
CA LEU A 256 16.47 -7.34 15.02
C LEU A 256 16.16 -5.92 14.57
N ALA A 257 16.03 -5.70 13.26
CA ALA A 257 15.60 -4.40 12.76
C ALA A 257 14.17 -4.12 13.24
N ALA A 258 13.96 -2.90 13.70
CA ALA A 258 12.67 -2.50 14.23
C ALA A 258 11.67 -2.30 13.08
N ILE A 259 10.40 -2.58 13.35
CA ILE A 259 9.31 -2.11 12.49
C ILE A 259 9.37 -0.59 12.42
N SER A 260 9.54 -0.03 11.23
CA SER A 260 9.62 1.41 11.03
C SER A 260 8.27 2.03 10.66
N GLY A 261 8.16 3.36 10.79
CA GLY A 261 7.01 4.11 10.30
C GLY A 261 7.26 4.67 8.89
N CYS A 262 6.27 4.54 8.00
CA CYS A 262 6.26 5.11 6.65
C CYS A 262 4.90 5.76 6.36
N VAL A 263 4.66 6.91 6.97
CA VAL A 263 3.40 7.65 6.83
C VAL A 263 3.53 8.62 5.66
N ILE A 264 2.84 8.33 4.55
CA ILE A 264 2.83 9.25 3.40
C ILE A 264 2.04 10.53 3.71
N ASP A 265 2.47 11.65 3.14
CA ASP A 265 1.82 12.94 3.34
C ASP A 265 1.96 13.84 2.11
N TRP A 266 0.83 14.18 1.49
CA TRP A 266 0.82 15.07 0.32
C TRP A 266 1.29 16.49 0.64
N THR A 267 1.31 16.89 1.91
CA THR A 267 1.72 18.23 2.36
C THR A 267 3.24 18.39 2.55
N THR A 268 4.01 17.31 2.38
CA THR A 268 5.48 17.36 2.27
C THR A 268 5.89 18.17 1.04
N GLU A 269 7.15 18.62 0.99
CA GLU A 269 7.68 19.33 -0.18
C GLU A 269 7.63 18.45 -1.43
N ASN A 270 7.95 17.16 -1.31
CA ASN A 270 7.81 16.19 -2.40
C ASN A 270 6.33 16.03 -2.81
N GLY A 271 5.40 15.89 -1.85
CA GLY A 271 3.98 15.80 -2.15
C GLY A 271 3.43 17.02 -2.92
N LYS A 272 3.81 18.23 -2.49
CA LYS A 272 3.45 19.48 -3.18
C LYS A 272 4.07 19.56 -4.58
N ALA A 273 5.35 19.24 -4.73
CA ALA A 273 6.05 19.28 -6.01
C ALA A 273 5.45 18.29 -7.02
N TRP A 274 5.14 17.07 -6.57
CA TRP A 274 4.48 16.05 -7.38
C TRP A 274 3.10 16.51 -7.86
N ARG A 275 2.28 17.04 -6.94
CA ARG A 275 0.96 17.59 -7.27
C ARG A 275 1.03 18.75 -8.26
N ALA A 276 2.00 19.65 -8.09
CA ALA A 276 2.21 20.77 -8.99
C ALA A 276 2.58 20.29 -10.40
N TRP A 277 3.47 19.30 -10.51
CA TRP A 277 3.86 18.72 -11.79
C TRP A 277 2.68 18.05 -12.51
N LEU A 278 1.86 17.30 -11.78
CA LEU A 278 0.64 16.68 -12.33
C LEU A 278 -0.46 17.70 -12.67
N GLY A 279 -0.34 18.95 -12.24
CA GLY A 279 -1.41 19.95 -12.36
C GLY A 279 -2.62 19.64 -11.48
N LEU A 280 -2.44 18.89 -10.38
CA LEU A 280 -3.47 18.58 -9.38
C LEU A 280 -3.66 19.70 -8.35
N THR A 281 -3.44 20.95 -8.77
CA THR A 281 -3.55 22.12 -7.90
C THR A 281 -5.03 22.46 -7.67
N ALA A 282 -5.48 22.22 -6.44
CA ALA A 282 -6.66 22.80 -5.81
C ALA A 282 -6.22 23.37 -4.47
#